data_AF-A0AAD7VNQ3-F1
#
_entry.id   AF-A0AAD7VNQ3-F1
#
_cell.length_a   1.000
_cell.length_b   1.000
_cell.length_c   1.000
_cell.angle_alpha   90.00
_cell.angle_beta   90.00
_cell.angle_gamma   90.00
#
_symmetry.space_group_name_H-M   'P 1'
#
loop_
_entity.id
_entity.type
_entity.pdbx_description
1 polymer ?
#
loop_
_entity_poly.entity_id
_entity_poly.type
_entity_poly.pdbx_seq_one_letter_code
_entity_poly.pdbx_strand_id
1 'polypeptide(L)'
;MVTAVKANYGLSSFLNRSSFPPGFIFGSASSSYQYEGAAFRGGKGQSIWHNYTHTYPEKTADGSNGDVAVNQYDLYKDDIQIMNNMNLDAYRFSIAWTRILLIKILILTLPIFIEIFAEGKLSGGINEEGIEHYNNLINELIANGQEPFFTLFHWDVPQASEDEYGGFLCPKIIDDFRDYVDICFEEFGDKVEHWITLNEPSVFSMGTYSGSGLALAPGRSSAWQNLNYTCGNSSTEPYQLSVMGWILGQRKGVNVKGYFAWSLLDNFEFNSGYTVRFGINFVDYKNGLKRYPKLSAYWFTDFLKSDQLVSDS
;
A
#
# COMPACT_ATOMS: atom_id res chain seq x y z
N MET A 1 25.55 -16.50 25.50
CA MET A 1 24.31 -17.26 25.21
C MET A 1 23.20 -16.63 26.02
N VAL A 2 22.35 -15.82 25.37
CA VAL A 2 21.16 -15.29 26.04
C VAL A 2 20.07 -16.34 25.86
N THR A 3 19.80 -17.07 26.92
CA THR A 3 18.68 -18.02 26.99
C THR A 3 17.39 -17.19 26.91
N ALA A 4 16.71 -17.25 25.77
CA ALA A 4 15.39 -16.65 25.64
C ALA A 4 14.44 -17.35 26.61
N VAL A 5 13.95 -16.61 27.60
CA VAL A 5 12.82 -17.04 28.42
C VAL A 5 11.63 -17.15 27.47
N LYS A 6 11.16 -18.39 27.21
CA LYS A 6 9.86 -18.63 26.57
C LYS A 6 8.79 -18.00 27.46
N ALA A 7 8.28 -16.84 27.08
CA ALA A 7 7.12 -16.25 27.72
C ALA A 7 5.88 -17.08 27.34
N ASN A 8 5.64 -18.16 28.08
CA ASN A 8 4.39 -18.92 28.06
C ASN A 8 3.31 -18.17 28.86
N TYR A 9 2.89 -17.00 28.39
CA TYR A 9 1.59 -16.46 28.80
C TYR A 9 0.58 -16.93 27.75
N GLY A 10 -0.02 -18.09 28.03
CA GLY A 10 -0.86 -18.86 27.11
C GLY A 10 -2.17 -18.17 26.73
N LEU A 11 -2.11 -17.21 25.80
CA LEU A 11 -3.29 -16.75 25.07
C LEU A 11 -3.63 -17.70 23.91
N SER A 12 -2.62 -18.32 23.27
CA SER A 12 -2.84 -19.32 22.22
C SER A 12 -3.44 -20.64 22.73
N SER A 13 -3.46 -20.87 24.05
CA SER A 13 -4.15 -22.02 24.65
C SER A 13 -5.65 -21.78 24.88
N PHE A 14 -6.14 -20.54 24.73
CA PHE A 14 -7.56 -20.18 24.93
C PHE A 14 -8.23 -19.55 23.70
N LEU A 15 -7.44 -19.00 22.76
CA LEU A 15 -7.94 -18.39 21.53
C LEU A 15 -7.14 -18.91 20.34
N ASN A 16 -7.86 -19.40 19.33
CA ASN A 16 -7.37 -19.94 18.07
C ASN A 16 -8.31 -19.55 16.92
N ARG A 17 -8.00 -19.99 15.71
CA ARG A 17 -8.85 -19.76 14.52
C ARG A 17 -10.31 -20.18 14.73
N SER A 18 -10.58 -21.34 15.33
CA SER A 18 -11.95 -21.81 15.64
C SER A 18 -12.70 -21.00 16.68
N SER A 19 -12.03 -20.07 17.38
CA SER A 19 -12.69 -19.11 18.28
C SER A 19 -13.44 -18.00 17.54
N PHE A 20 -13.31 -17.92 16.21
CA PHE A 20 -13.94 -16.92 15.35
C PHE A 20 -15.08 -17.55 14.52
N PRO A 21 -16.06 -16.75 14.06
CA PRO A 21 -17.14 -17.27 13.22
C PRO A 21 -16.61 -18.00 11.98
N PRO A 22 -17.27 -19.09 11.51
CA PRO A 22 -16.92 -19.73 10.26
C PRO A 22 -16.88 -18.72 9.10
N GLY A 23 -15.83 -18.80 8.28
CA GLY A 23 -15.60 -17.85 7.18
C GLY A 23 -15.00 -16.51 7.60
N PHE A 24 -14.56 -16.35 8.86
CA PHE A 24 -13.78 -15.18 9.26
C PHE A 24 -12.41 -15.21 8.57
N ILE A 25 -12.09 -14.11 7.88
CA ILE A 25 -10.89 -13.99 7.04
C ILE A 25 -9.72 -13.49 7.88
N PHE A 26 -8.61 -14.22 7.85
CA PHE A 26 -7.32 -13.75 8.38
C PHE A 26 -6.38 -13.45 7.23
N GLY A 27 -6.07 -12.17 7.04
CA GLY A 27 -5.18 -11.71 5.97
C GLY A 27 -4.02 -10.87 6.46
N SER A 28 -3.17 -10.49 5.51
CA SER A 28 -2.13 -9.47 5.71
C SER A 28 -2.29 -8.35 4.69
N ALA A 29 -1.76 -7.17 5.02
CA ALA A 29 -1.90 -5.98 4.19
C ALA A 29 -0.55 -5.42 3.74
N SER A 30 -0.55 -4.82 2.55
CA SER A 30 0.55 -4.05 1.96
C SER A 30 0.05 -2.81 1.21
N SER A 31 1.01 -1.97 0.80
CA SER A 31 0.79 -0.87 -0.12
C SER A 31 1.86 -0.89 -1.22
N SER A 32 1.49 -0.47 -2.41
CA SER A 32 2.33 -0.54 -3.61
C SER A 32 3.66 0.21 -3.43
N TYR A 33 3.62 1.46 -2.94
CA TYR A 33 4.83 2.26 -2.74
C TYR A 33 5.76 1.67 -1.67
N GLN A 34 5.21 1.09 -0.59
CA GLN A 34 6.01 0.56 0.52
C GLN A 34 6.55 -0.85 0.25
N TYR A 35 5.95 -1.61 -0.69
CA TYR A 35 6.28 -3.01 -0.93
C TYR A 35 6.92 -3.30 -2.29
N GLU A 36 6.35 -2.78 -3.38
CA GLU A 36 6.67 -3.27 -4.73
C GLU A 36 8.13 -3.02 -5.12
N GLY A 37 8.59 -1.79 -4.92
CA GLY A 37 9.83 -1.31 -5.52
C GLY A 37 9.70 -1.23 -7.04
N ALA A 38 10.82 -1.45 -7.73
CA ALA A 38 10.91 -1.37 -9.19
C ALA A 38 10.31 -0.05 -9.74
N ALA A 39 10.68 1.07 -9.11
CA ALA A 39 10.04 2.39 -9.27
C ALA A 39 9.87 2.89 -10.70
N PHE A 40 10.73 2.48 -11.64
CA PHE A 40 10.68 2.95 -13.03
C PHE A 40 10.81 1.81 -14.03
N ARG A 41 10.47 0.59 -13.59
CA ARG A 41 10.47 -0.61 -14.43
C ARG A 41 9.06 -0.88 -14.95
N GLY A 42 8.99 -1.45 -16.15
CA GLY A 42 7.73 -1.87 -16.77
C GLY A 42 6.72 -0.73 -16.96
N GLY A 43 7.19 0.42 -17.45
CA GLY A 43 6.35 1.57 -17.78
C GLY A 43 5.80 2.36 -16.59
N LYS A 44 6.15 2.01 -15.34
CA LYS A 44 5.69 2.74 -14.16
C LYS A 44 6.18 4.20 -14.17
N GLY A 45 5.23 5.10 -13.96
CA GLY A 45 5.49 6.52 -13.74
C GLY A 45 5.90 6.90 -12.32
N GLN A 46 6.45 8.11 -12.22
CA GLN A 46 6.76 8.82 -11.00
C GLN A 46 5.48 9.22 -10.25
N SER A 47 5.51 8.99 -8.95
CA SER A 47 4.46 9.43 -8.02
C SER A 47 4.96 10.53 -7.10
N ILE A 48 4.03 11.13 -6.35
CA ILE A 48 4.36 12.16 -5.36
C ILE A 48 5.40 11.70 -4.33
N TRP A 49 5.37 10.42 -3.94
CA TRP A 49 6.35 9.89 -2.98
C TRP A 49 7.73 9.67 -3.59
N HIS A 50 7.82 9.25 -4.86
CA HIS A 50 9.11 9.19 -5.56
C HIS A 50 9.72 10.59 -5.65
N ASN A 51 8.96 11.58 -6.11
CA ASN A 51 9.45 12.95 -6.22
C ASN A 51 9.86 13.54 -4.87
N TYR A 52 9.02 13.38 -3.84
CA TYR A 52 9.25 13.90 -2.50
C TYR A 52 10.52 13.32 -1.85
N THR A 53 10.67 11.99 -1.86
CA THR A 53 11.83 11.33 -1.22
C THR A 53 13.14 11.55 -1.96
N HIS A 54 13.10 11.72 -3.29
CA HIS A 54 14.28 12.03 -4.09
C HIS A 54 14.70 13.49 -3.96
N THR A 55 13.73 14.40 -3.86
CA THR A 55 14.00 15.84 -3.74
C THR A 55 14.43 16.23 -2.33
N TYR A 56 13.84 15.60 -1.32
CA TYR A 56 14.05 15.91 0.10
C TYR A 56 14.44 14.66 0.89
N PRO A 57 15.59 14.02 0.59
CA PRO A 57 16.01 12.80 1.28
C PRO A 57 16.11 13.00 2.79
N GLU A 58 16.44 14.20 3.27
CA GLU A 58 16.51 14.54 4.69
C GLU A 58 15.15 14.49 5.42
N LYS A 59 14.04 14.42 4.69
CA LYS A 59 12.69 14.24 5.26
C LYS A 59 12.38 12.77 5.57
N THR A 60 13.15 11.84 5.02
CA THR A 60 13.17 10.45 5.45
C THR A 60 14.21 10.29 6.55
N ALA A 61 13.84 9.66 7.67
CA ALA A 61 14.66 9.56 8.88
C ALA A 61 16.05 8.92 8.66
N ASP A 62 16.17 8.03 7.68
CA ASP A 62 17.43 7.39 7.28
C ASP A 62 17.93 7.84 5.90
N GLY A 63 17.31 8.85 5.28
CA GLY A 63 17.68 9.35 3.96
C GLY A 63 17.27 8.46 2.78
N SER A 64 16.52 7.38 3.03
CA SER A 64 16.17 6.40 1.99
C SER A 64 14.89 6.76 1.21
N ASN A 65 14.60 5.96 0.17
CA ASN A 65 13.41 6.07 -0.66
C ASN A 65 12.77 4.67 -0.91
N GLY A 66 11.58 4.68 -1.51
CA GLY A 66 10.80 3.49 -1.84
C GLY A 66 11.19 2.78 -3.16
N ASP A 67 12.31 3.16 -3.81
CA ASP A 67 12.59 2.68 -5.18
C ASP A 67 12.79 1.16 -5.26
N VAL A 68 13.40 0.60 -4.22
CA VAL A 68 13.61 -0.84 -4.04
C VAL A 68 12.54 -1.44 -3.13
N ALA A 69 12.13 -0.71 -2.08
CA ALA A 69 11.20 -1.19 -1.06
C ALA A 69 11.62 -2.58 -0.53
N VAL A 70 10.73 -3.58 -0.60
CA VAL A 70 11.07 -5.00 -0.36
C VAL A 70 11.14 -5.82 -1.64
N ASN A 71 11.12 -5.16 -2.78
CA ASN A 71 11.14 -5.74 -4.11
C ASN A 71 10.07 -6.83 -4.31
N GLN A 72 8.87 -6.62 -3.76
CA GLN A 72 7.75 -7.53 -3.97
C GLN A 72 7.42 -7.66 -5.47
N TYR A 73 7.72 -6.63 -6.27
CA TYR A 73 7.54 -6.69 -7.72
C TYR A 73 8.14 -7.96 -8.35
N ASP A 74 9.32 -8.36 -7.89
CA ASP A 74 10.00 -9.58 -8.36
C ASP A 74 9.79 -10.79 -7.44
N LEU A 75 9.51 -10.55 -6.15
CA LEU A 75 9.53 -11.57 -5.09
C LEU A 75 8.14 -11.97 -4.58
N TYR A 76 7.06 -11.52 -5.23
CA TYR A 76 5.70 -11.79 -4.76
C TYR A 76 5.38 -13.28 -4.61
N LYS A 77 5.96 -14.16 -5.46
CA LYS A 77 5.76 -15.60 -5.33
C LYS A 77 6.29 -16.14 -4.01
N ASP A 78 7.47 -15.70 -3.59
CA ASP A 78 8.06 -16.09 -2.31
C ASP A 78 7.23 -15.54 -1.15
N ASP A 79 6.77 -14.29 -1.27
CA ASP A 79 5.92 -13.65 -0.26
C ASP A 79 4.57 -14.38 -0.11
N ILE A 80 3.98 -14.87 -1.20
CA ILE A 80 2.76 -15.69 -1.19
C ILE A 80 2.99 -17.04 -0.50
N GLN A 81 4.15 -17.67 -0.71
CA GLN A 81 4.46 -18.91 0.00
C GLN A 81 4.58 -18.69 1.52
N ILE A 82 5.05 -17.51 1.97
CA ILE A 82 5.02 -17.16 3.40
C ILE A 82 3.57 -17.11 3.90
N MET A 83 2.67 -16.47 3.17
CA MET A 83 1.24 -16.37 3.54
C MET A 83 0.57 -17.75 3.64
N ASN A 84 0.81 -18.62 2.65
CA ASN A 84 0.34 -20.01 2.66
C ASN A 84 0.87 -20.76 3.89
N ASN A 85 2.17 -20.65 4.16
CA ASN A 85 2.80 -21.31 5.28
C ASN A 85 2.24 -20.85 6.62
N MET A 86 1.75 -19.60 6.71
CA MET A 86 1.09 -19.04 7.88
C MET A 86 -0.41 -19.40 7.98
N ASN A 87 -0.99 -20.05 6.96
CA ASN A 87 -2.43 -20.32 6.84
C ASN A 87 -3.29 -19.05 6.80
N LEU A 88 -2.82 -18.01 6.12
CA LEU A 88 -3.63 -16.83 5.79
C LEU A 88 -4.66 -17.19 4.72
N ASP A 89 -5.75 -16.42 4.68
CA ASP A 89 -6.86 -16.58 3.74
C ASP A 89 -6.86 -15.54 2.63
N ALA A 90 -6.30 -14.37 2.91
CA ALA A 90 -6.44 -13.20 2.05
C ALA A 90 -5.22 -12.31 2.07
N TYR A 91 -5.02 -11.61 0.96
CA TYR A 91 -4.01 -10.59 0.83
C TYR A 91 -4.63 -9.28 0.38
N ARG A 92 -4.51 -8.25 1.24
CA ARG A 92 -4.91 -6.90 0.90
C ARG A 92 -3.70 -6.13 0.38
N PHE A 93 -3.77 -5.62 -0.84
CA PHE A 93 -2.72 -4.79 -1.41
C PHE A 93 -3.30 -3.62 -2.20
N SER A 94 -2.50 -2.58 -2.43
CA SER A 94 -2.91 -1.48 -3.27
C SER A 94 -2.29 -1.56 -4.66
N ILE A 95 -2.98 -1.02 -5.65
CA ILE A 95 -2.46 -0.84 -7.01
C ILE A 95 -1.81 0.54 -7.09
N ALA A 96 -0.63 0.62 -7.69
CA ALA A 96 -0.02 1.89 -8.05
C ALA A 96 -0.72 2.44 -9.30
N TRP A 97 -1.43 3.56 -9.14
CA TRP A 97 -2.02 4.29 -10.27
C TRP A 97 -0.99 4.57 -11.36
N THR A 98 0.21 4.99 -10.98
CA THR A 98 1.32 5.25 -11.92
C THR A 98 1.82 4.02 -12.67
N ARG A 99 1.41 2.80 -12.28
CA ARG A 99 1.73 1.56 -12.98
C ARG A 99 0.63 1.15 -13.96
N ILE A 100 -0.59 1.66 -13.84
CA ILE A 100 -1.71 1.33 -14.76
C ILE A 100 -1.81 2.30 -15.92
N LEU A 101 -1.56 3.58 -15.68
CA LEU A 101 -1.66 4.62 -16.72
C LEU A 101 -0.27 5.15 -17.09
N LEU A 102 0.02 5.15 -18.39
CA LEU A 102 1.35 5.41 -18.96
C LEU A 102 1.79 6.86 -18.85
N ILE A 103 3.10 7.04 -19.04
CA ILE A 103 3.73 8.30 -19.44
C ILE A 103 3.69 8.40 -20.96
N LYS A 104 3.10 9.47 -21.51
CA LYS A 104 3.24 9.79 -22.94
C LYS A 104 4.30 10.84 -23.18
N ILE A 105 5.44 10.40 -23.70
CA ILE A 105 6.52 11.28 -24.17
C ILE A 105 6.29 11.64 -25.64
N LEU A 106 5.88 12.87 -25.94
CA LEU A 106 5.87 13.36 -27.33
C LEU A 106 7.21 14.06 -27.63
N ILE A 107 8.03 13.42 -28.48
CA ILE A 107 9.22 14.06 -29.06
C ILE A 107 8.84 14.58 -30.45
N LEU A 108 8.64 15.89 -30.57
CA LEU A 108 8.60 16.56 -31.86
C LEU A 108 10.00 17.12 -32.16
N THR A 109 10.61 16.64 -33.23
CA THR A 109 11.97 17.00 -33.65
C THR A 109 12.11 18.49 -34.00
N LEU A 110 13.34 19.01 -33.81
CA LEU A 110 13.85 20.40 -33.69
C LEU A 110 13.09 21.61 -34.34
N PRO A 111 13.13 22.82 -33.71
CA PRO A 111 14.06 23.21 -32.65
C PRO A 111 13.50 22.98 -31.22
N ILE A 112 12.96 21.78 -30.97
CA ILE A 112 12.64 21.09 -29.71
C ILE A 112 11.67 21.86 -28.83
N PHE A 113 10.39 21.53 -29.02
CA PHE A 113 9.44 21.52 -27.92
C PHE A 113 9.29 20.06 -27.46
N ILE A 114 9.75 19.76 -26.26
CA ILE A 114 9.38 18.55 -25.52
C ILE A 114 8.24 18.96 -24.61
N GLU A 115 7.05 18.41 -24.85
CA GLU A 115 5.92 18.55 -23.92
C GLU A 115 5.41 17.14 -23.62
N ILE A 116 5.52 16.75 -22.35
CA ILE A 116 5.27 15.39 -21.84
C ILE A 116 4.55 15.56 -20.51
N PHE A 117 3.22 15.46 -20.44
CA PHE A 117 2.55 15.51 -19.12
C PHE A 117 1.24 14.71 -19.05
N ALA A 118 1.14 13.57 -19.72
CA ALA A 118 -0.02 12.68 -19.56
C ALA A 118 0.25 11.49 -18.63
N GLU A 119 1.25 11.60 -17.75
CA GLU A 119 1.59 10.57 -16.78
C GLU A 119 0.46 10.35 -15.77
N GLY A 120 0.01 9.10 -15.64
CA GLY A 120 -1.10 8.76 -14.76
C GLY A 120 -2.48 9.16 -15.31
N LYS A 121 -2.60 9.51 -16.59
CA LYS A 121 -3.88 9.86 -17.24
C LYS A 121 -4.18 8.92 -18.40
N LEU A 122 -5.47 8.68 -18.66
CA LEU A 122 -5.90 7.86 -19.80
C LEU A 122 -5.39 8.38 -21.14
N SER A 123 -5.29 9.70 -21.30
CA SER A 123 -4.69 10.33 -22.48
C SER A 123 -3.22 9.96 -22.71
N GLY A 124 -2.53 9.49 -21.66
CA GLY A 124 -1.18 8.96 -21.69
C GLY A 124 -1.09 7.55 -22.26
N GLY A 125 -2.20 6.83 -22.27
CA GLY A 125 -2.30 5.42 -22.64
C GLY A 125 -2.35 4.50 -21.43
N ILE A 126 -2.70 3.24 -21.69
CA ILE A 126 -2.77 2.17 -20.69
C ILE A 126 -1.45 1.40 -20.69
N ASN A 127 -0.94 1.08 -19.50
CA ASN A 127 0.30 0.35 -19.33
C ASN A 127 0.04 -1.16 -19.21
N GLU A 128 0.06 -1.84 -20.36
CA GLU A 128 -0.19 -3.28 -20.44
C GLU A 128 0.77 -4.11 -19.58
N GLU A 129 2.05 -3.74 -19.48
CA GLU A 129 3.02 -4.46 -18.64
C GLU A 129 2.69 -4.32 -17.14
N GLY A 130 2.18 -3.16 -16.74
CA GLY A 130 1.69 -2.93 -15.38
C GLY A 130 0.44 -3.73 -15.06
N ILE A 131 -0.50 -3.82 -16.00
CA ILE A 131 -1.69 -4.67 -15.90
C ILE A 131 -1.28 -6.15 -15.81
N GLU A 132 -0.36 -6.59 -16.66
CA GLU A 132 0.16 -7.96 -16.65
C GLU A 132 0.82 -8.29 -15.31
N HIS A 133 1.60 -7.36 -14.73
CA HIS A 133 2.18 -7.54 -13.41
C HIS A 133 1.12 -7.82 -12.34
N TYR A 134 0.06 -7.01 -12.26
CA TYR A 134 -1.00 -7.23 -11.27
C TYR A 134 -1.82 -8.49 -11.57
N ASN A 135 -2.11 -8.79 -12.84
CA ASN A 135 -2.75 -10.05 -13.22
C ASN A 135 -1.91 -11.26 -12.76
N ASN A 136 -0.59 -11.22 -12.92
CA ASN A 136 0.30 -12.28 -12.44
C ASN A 136 0.27 -12.43 -10.91
N LEU A 137 0.27 -11.32 -10.17
CA LEU A 137 0.12 -11.33 -8.71
C LEU A 137 -1.23 -11.91 -8.28
N ILE A 138 -2.34 -11.46 -8.88
CA ILE A 138 -3.71 -11.94 -8.58
C ILE A 138 -3.82 -13.43 -8.87
N ASN A 139 -3.37 -13.86 -10.05
CA ASN A 139 -3.46 -15.26 -10.47
C ASN A 139 -2.65 -16.15 -9.54
N GLU A 140 -1.47 -15.71 -9.10
CA GLU A 140 -0.66 -16.45 -8.14
C GLU A 140 -1.35 -16.52 -6.77
N LEU A 141 -1.96 -15.43 -6.28
CA LEU A 141 -2.74 -15.45 -5.02
C LEU A 141 -3.87 -16.47 -5.09
N ILE A 142 -4.70 -16.39 -6.13
CA ILE A 142 -5.85 -17.28 -6.34
C ILE A 142 -5.39 -18.74 -6.47
N ALA A 143 -4.33 -19.00 -7.25
CA ALA A 143 -3.78 -20.35 -7.41
C ALA A 143 -3.29 -20.96 -6.08
N ASN A 144 -2.94 -20.11 -5.11
CA ASN A 144 -2.51 -20.51 -3.78
C ASN A 144 -3.63 -20.42 -2.72
N GLY A 145 -4.88 -20.21 -3.14
CA GLY A 145 -6.04 -20.15 -2.25
C GLY A 145 -6.14 -18.88 -1.41
N GLN A 146 -5.39 -17.82 -1.76
CA GLN A 146 -5.44 -16.52 -1.12
C GLN A 146 -6.43 -15.62 -1.86
N GLU A 147 -7.37 -15.04 -1.13
CA GLU A 147 -8.35 -14.10 -1.66
C GLU A 147 -7.75 -12.69 -1.81
N PRO A 148 -7.78 -12.09 -3.02
CA PRO A 148 -7.25 -10.75 -3.24
C PRO A 148 -8.23 -9.66 -2.74
N PHE A 149 -7.72 -8.72 -1.94
CA PHE A 149 -8.44 -7.53 -1.50
C PHE A 149 -7.76 -6.27 -2.05
N PHE A 150 -8.46 -5.55 -2.92
CA PHE A 150 -7.87 -4.48 -3.71
C PHE A 150 -8.07 -3.13 -3.06
N THR A 151 -6.99 -2.38 -2.83
CA THR A 151 -7.05 -0.98 -2.42
C THR A 151 -6.73 -0.08 -3.63
N LEU A 152 -7.71 0.68 -4.11
CA LEU A 152 -7.56 1.50 -5.32
C LEU A 152 -6.59 2.67 -5.10
N PHE A 153 -6.56 3.24 -3.90
CA PHE A 153 -5.65 4.33 -3.56
C PHE A 153 -5.03 4.20 -2.18
N HIS A 154 -3.70 4.29 -2.12
CA HIS A 154 -2.91 4.27 -0.89
C HIS A 154 -1.84 5.37 -0.92
N TRP A 155 -2.29 6.63 -0.85
CA TRP A 155 -1.47 7.82 -0.59
C TRP A 155 -0.48 8.20 -1.69
N ASP A 156 -0.56 7.57 -2.86
CA ASP A 156 0.45 7.72 -3.92
C ASP A 156 -0.20 8.13 -5.25
N VAL A 157 -0.27 9.44 -5.47
CA VAL A 157 -0.83 10.07 -6.69
C VAL A 157 0.26 10.19 -7.75
N PRO A 158 -0.07 10.09 -9.05
CA PRO A 158 0.85 10.49 -10.13
C PRO A 158 1.40 11.91 -9.92
N GLN A 159 2.72 12.09 -10.04
CA GLN A 159 3.36 13.39 -9.82
C GLN A 159 2.81 14.45 -10.79
N ALA A 160 2.54 14.09 -12.04
CA ALA A 160 1.99 15.00 -13.04
C ALA A 160 0.62 15.60 -12.65
N SER A 161 -0.24 14.84 -11.95
CA SER A 161 -1.51 15.35 -11.45
C SER A 161 -1.31 16.38 -10.32
N GLU A 162 -0.30 16.18 -9.46
CA GLU A 162 0.09 17.17 -8.45
C GLU A 162 0.65 18.44 -9.10
N ASP A 163 1.53 18.31 -10.10
CA ASP A 163 2.16 19.45 -10.76
C ASP A 163 1.18 20.27 -11.61
N GLU A 164 0.25 19.62 -12.31
CA GLU A 164 -0.67 20.31 -13.22
C GLU A 164 -1.77 21.07 -12.47
N TYR A 165 -2.33 20.47 -11.41
CA TYR A 165 -3.51 21.04 -10.75
C TYR A 165 -3.54 20.86 -9.22
N GLY A 166 -2.49 20.34 -8.59
CA GLY A 166 -2.44 20.13 -7.14
C GLY A 166 -3.17 18.88 -6.66
N GLY A 167 -3.27 17.86 -7.52
CA GLY A 167 -3.74 16.53 -7.13
C GLY A 167 -5.14 16.56 -6.51
N PHE A 168 -5.28 15.99 -5.30
CA PHE A 168 -6.56 15.89 -4.59
C PHE A 168 -7.17 17.23 -4.16
N LEU A 169 -6.43 18.34 -4.29
CA LEU A 169 -6.96 19.67 -4.01
C LEU A 169 -7.81 20.22 -5.17
N CYS A 170 -7.75 19.59 -6.35
CA CYS A 170 -8.53 20.00 -7.51
C CYS A 170 -9.63 18.96 -7.82
N PRO A 171 -10.89 19.37 -8.03
CA PRO A 171 -11.96 18.47 -8.45
C PRO A 171 -11.69 17.72 -9.76
N LYS A 172 -10.78 18.21 -10.61
CA LYS A 172 -10.38 17.53 -11.85
C LYS A 172 -9.83 16.13 -11.63
N ILE A 173 -9.19 15.89 -10.48
CA ILE A 173 -8.66 14.56 -10.13
C ILE A 173 -9.75 13.49 -10.07
N ILE A 174 -11.02 13.87 -9.87
CA ILE A 174 -12.13 12.93 -9.82
C ILE A 174 -12.31 12.24 -11.18
N ASP A 175 -12.17 12.98 -12.28
CA ASP A 175 -12.27 12.41 -13.62
C ASP A 175 -11.07 11.51 -13.93
N ASP A 176 -9.84 11.97 -13.65
CA ASP A 176 -8.62 11.17 -13.86
C ASP A 176 -8.61 9.90 -13.00
N PHE A 177 -9.06 9.99 -11.74
CA PHE A 177 -9.15 8.85 -10.83
C PHE A 177 -10.28 7.90 -11.24
N ARG A 178 -11.40 8.41 -11.75
CA ARG A 178 -12.47 7.56 -12.31
C ARG A 178 -11.95 6.74 -13.48
N ASP A 179 -11.26 7.36 -14.43
CA ASP A 179 -10.72 6.64 -15.60
C ASP A 179 -9.76 5.52 -15.18
N TYR A 180 -8.90 5.77 -14.19
CA TYR A 180 -8.04 4.74 -13.59
C TYR A 180 -8.84 3.61 -12.92
N VAL A 181 -9.84 3.96 -12.11
CA VAL A 181 -10.67 2.98 -11.40
C VAL A 181 -11.48 2.12 -12.37
N ASP A 182 -12.02 2.71 -13.44
CA ASP A 182 -12.78 2.01 -14.47
C ASP A 182 -11.89 0.95 -15.14
N ILE A 183 -10.64 1.27 -15.50
CA ILE A 183 -9.68 0.30 -16.01
C ILE A 183 -9.42 -0.82 -15.00
N CYS A 184 -9.22 -0.49 -13.72
CA CYS A 184 -8.99 -1.52 -12.70
C CYS A 184 -10.19 -2.49 -12.59
N PHE A 185 -11.41 -1.97 -12.68
CA PHE A 185 -12.61 -2.81 -12.65
C PHE A 185 -12.76 -3.65 -13.91
N GLU A 186 -12.44 -3.11 -15.09
CA GLU A 186 -12.49 -3.84 -16.35
C GLU A 186 -11.44 -4.97 -16.40
N GLU A 187 -10.22 -4.72 -15.96
CA GLU A 187 -9.10 -5.65 -16.07
C GLU A 187 -9.05 -6.71 -14.96
N PHE A 188 -9.51 -6.37 -13.75
CA PHE A 188 -9.35 -7.23 -12.58
C PHE A 188 -10.69 -7.63 -11.92
N GLY A 189 -11.80 -7.00 -12.30
CA GLY A 189 -13.12 -7.25 -11.69
C GLY A 189 -13.69 -8.65 -11.92
N ASP A 190 -13.19 -9.39 -12.90
CA ASP A 190 -13.52 -10.81 -13.11
C ASP A 190 -12.87 -11.73 -12.07
N LYS A 191 -11.78 -11.29 -11.43
CA LYS A 191 -10.97 -12.07 -10.48
C LYS A 191 -11.03 -11.55 -9.04
N VAL A 192 -11.41 -10.28 -8.85
CA VAL A 192 -11.38 -9.58 -7.57
C VAL A 192 -12.79 -9.12 -7.19
N GLU A 193 -13.30 -9.65 -6.08
CA GLU A 193 -14.61 -9.29 -5.55
C GLU A 193 -14.54 -8.15 -4.51
N HIS A 194 -13.42 -8.02 -3.80
CA HIS A 194 -13.31 -7.13 -2.64
C HIS A 194 -12.47 -5.88 -2.92
N TRP A 195 -13.15 -4.74 -2.92
CA TRP A 195 -12.59 -3.43 -3.28
C TRP A 195 -12.66 -2.44 -2.11
N ILE A 196 -11.55 -1.76 -1.87
CA ILE A 196 -11.36 -0.71 -0.88
C ILE A 196 -10.95 0.54 -1.64
N THR A 197 -11.77 1.57 -1.60
CA THR A 197 -11.54 2.77 -2.42
C THR A 197 -10.34 3.58 -1.94
N LEU A 198 -10.28 3.90 -0.64
CA LEU A 198 -9.21 4.72 -0.05
C LEU A 198 -8.69 4.05 1.23
N ASN A 199 -7.36 3.91 1.37
CA ASN A 199 -6.76 3.57 2.65
C ASN A 199 -6.63 4.80 3.55
N GLU A 200 -7.10 4.69 4.80
CA GLU A 200 -6.92 5.68 5.87
C GLU A 200 -7.01 7.15 5.40
N PRO A 201 -8.13 7.55 4.80
CA PRO A 201 -8.26 8.90 4.24
C PRO A 201 -8.10 9.98 5.31
N SER A 202 -8.43 9.70 6.57
CA SER A 202 -8.22 10.62 7.69
C SER A 202 -6.74 10.75 8.07
N VAL A 203 -5.94 9.69 8.04
CA VAL A 203 -4.49 9.73 8.30
C VAL A 203 -3.75 10.40 7.16
N PHE A 204 -4.10 10.07 5.91
CA PHE A 204 -3.65 10.79 4.73
C PHE A 204 -3.93 12.29 4.88
N SER A 205 -5.17 12.66 5.20
CA SER A 205 -5.56 14.06 5.35
C SER A 205 -4.85 14.77 6.50
N MET A 206 -4.70 14.11 7.66
CA MET A 206 -4.05 14.70 8.84
C MET A 206 -2.52 14.79 8.68
N GLY A 207 -1.90 13.77 8.12
CA GLY A 207 -0.45 13.71 7.88
C GLY A 207 -0.01 14.61 6.74
N THR A 208 -0.83 14.76 5.69
CA THR A 208 -0.51 15.59 4.52
C THR A 208 -0.91 17.06 4.67
N TYR A 209 -1.99 17.39 5.40
CA TYR A 209 -2.55 18.76 5.44
C TYR A 209 -2.64 19.40 6.85
N SER A 210 -2.57 18.63 7.94
CA SER A 210 -2.75 19.14 9.33
C SER A 210 -1.50 19.10 10.20
N GLY A 211 -0.39 18.53 9.73
CA GLY A 211 0.90 18.62 10.41
C GLY A 211 1.03 17.78 11.70
N SER A 212 0.28 16.68 11.87
CA SER A 212 0.25 15.91 13.13
C SER A 212 1.47 15.02 13.40
N GLY A 213 2.66 15.38 12.91
CA GLY A 213 3.93 14.69 13.21
C GLY A 213 4.29 13.50 12.32
N LEU A 214 3.40 13.07 11.43
CA LEU A 214 3.72 12.19 10.29
C LEU A 214 3.78 13.08 9.05
N ALA A 215 4.96 13.48 8.58
CA ALA A 215 5.12 14.45 7.50
C ALA A 215 4.90 13.83 6.10
N LEU A 216 3.66 13.45 5.75
CA LEU A 216 3.37 12.80 4.47
C LEU A 216 3.47 13.78 3.27
N ALA A 217 3.92 13.31 2.11
CA ALA A 217 3.96 14.10 0.87
C ALA A 217 2.55 14.62 0.48
N PRO A 218 2.40 15.79 -0.18
CA PRO A 218 3.42 16.79 -0.54
C PRO A 218 3.93 17.70 0.60
N GLY A 219 3.55 17.47 1.85
CA GLY A 219 4.00 18.30 2.98
C GLY A 219 3.40 19.71 2.94
N ARG A 220 2.09 19.83 3.18
CA ARG A 220 1.37 21.11 3.19
C ARG A 220 0.83 21.41 4.57
N SER A 221 0.86 22.67 4.99
CA SER A 221 0.27 23.09 6.26
C SER A 221 -0.07 24.57 6.25
N SER A 222 -0.98 25.00 7.11
CA SER A 222 -1.18 26.43 7.34
C SER A 222 0.09 27.09 7.91
N ALA A 223 0.41 28.29 7.41
CA ALA A 223 1.58 29.07 7.84
C ALA A 223 1.71 29.24 9.36
N TRP A 224 0.59 29.27 10.10
CA TRP A 224 0.59 29.39 11.56
C TRP A 224 1.12 28.15 12.30
N GLN A 225 1.25 27.00 11.65
CA GLN A 225 1.79 25.78 12.26
C GLN A 225 3.32 25.76 12.33
N ASN A 226 4.02 26.62 11.59
CA ASN A 226 5.47 26.78 11.62
C ASN A 226 6.30 25.48 11.41
N LEU A 227 5.81 24.56 10.57
CA LEU A 227 6.42 23.26 10.29
C LEU A 227 7.39 23.26 9.08
N ASN A 228 7.85 24.44 8.66
CA ASN A 228 8.78 24.63 7.53
C ASN A 228 8.22 24.16 6.17
N TYR A 229 6.90 24.27 5.97
CA TYR A 229 6.21 24.07 4.68
C TYR A 229 5.90 25.42 4.01
N THR A 230 5.96 25.50 2.68
CA THR A 230 5.85 26.76 1.92
C THR A 230 4.41 27.17 1.57
N CYS A 231 3.42 26.28 1.73
CA CYS A 231 2.01 26.52 1.43
C CYS A 231 1.04 25.53 2.14
N GLY A 232 -0.27 25.84 2.18
CA GLY A 232 -1.34 24.96 2.69
C GLY A 232 -2.42 25.64 3.55
N ASN A 233 -3.56 24.97 3.77
CA ASN A 233 -4.63 25.44 4.66
C ASN A 233 -5.25 24.31 5.50
N SER A 234 -4.63 24.03 6.65
CA SER A 234 -5.04 23.06 7.65
C SER A 234 -6.44 23.30 8.24
N SER A 235 -7.05 24.47 8.01
CA SER A 235 -8.41 24.80 8.49
C SER A 235 -9.53 24.25 7.60
N THR A 236 -9.24 23.87 6.35
CA THR A 236 -10.26 23.48 5.37
C THR A 236 -9.97 22.16 4.67
N GLU A 237 -8.71 21.91 4.30
CA GLU A 237 -8.29 20.75 3.51
C GLU A 237 -8.62 19.38 4.18
N PRO A 238 -8.49 19.18 5.51
CA PRO A 238 -8.82 17.90 6.16
C PRO A 238 -10.31 17.58 6.26
N TYR A 239 -11.17 18.61 6.26
CA TYR A 239 -12.62 18.47 6.48
C TYR A 239 -13.36 18.04 5.20
N GLN A 240 -12.86 18.40 4.03
CA GLN A 240 -13.49 18.05 2.74
C GLN A 240 -13.39 16.54 2.44
N LEU A 241 -12.29 15.88 2.83
CA LEU A 241 -12.10 14.42 2.67
C LEU A 241 -12.77 13.59 3.78
N SER A 242 -12.78 14.09 5.01
CA SER A 242 -13.42 13.40 6.15
C SER A 242 -14.94 13.22 5.97
N VAL A 243 -15.61 14.17 5.29
CA VAL A 243 -17.06 14.09 5.00
C VAL A 243 -17.39 12.95 4.03
N MET A 244 -16.50 12.60 3.08
CA MET A 244 -16.71 11.50 2.13
C MET A 244 -16.53 10.12 2.78
N GLY A 245 -15.53 9.94 3.63
CA GLY A 245 -15.31 8.69 4.36
C GLY A 245 -16.38 8.41 5.43
N TRP A 246 -16.94 9.47 6.03
CA TRP A 246 -17.95 9.35 7.08
C TRP A 246 -19.34 8.94 6.53
N ILE A 247 -19.68 9.32 5.29
CA ILE A 247 -20.94 8.95 4.62
C ILE A 247 -21.01 7.44 4.31
N LEU A 248 -19.87 6.73 4.25
CA LEU A 248 -19.81 5.28 3.95
C LEU A 248 -19.80 4.37 5.19
N GLY A 249 -19.43 4.90 6.37
CA GLY A 249 -18.98 4.09 7.50
C GLY A 249 -19.94 3.91 8.69
N GLN A 250 -21.22 4.28 8.60
CA GLN A 250 -22.09 4.29 9.79
C GLN A 250 -23.40 3.48 9.63
N ARG A 251 -23.51 2.31 10.31
CA ARG A 251 -24.40 2.11 11.50
C ARG A 251 -24.58 0.63 11.98
N LYS A 252 -24.82 0.49 13.31
CA LYS A 252 -25.56 -0.54 14.11
C LYS A 252 -25.70 -1.97 13.55
N GLY A 253 -25.05 -2.95 14.21
CA GLY A 253 -25.19 -4.39 13.90
C GLY A 253 -24.08 -4.94 13.01
N VAL A 254 -22.84 -4.50 13.26
CA VAL A 254 -21.71 -4.64 12.34
C VAL A 254 -21.26 -6.10 12.24
N ASN A 255 -21.36 -6.66 11.03
CA ASN A 255 -20.82 -7.97 10.68
C ASN A 255 -19.32 -7.85 10.38
N VAL A 256 -18.46 -8.13 11.36
CA VAL A 256 -17.00 -8.13 11.18
C VAL A 256 -16.60 -9.43 10.49
N LYS A 257 -16.17 -9.32 9.22
CA LYS A 257 -15.87 -10.49 8.36
C LYS A 257 -14.40 -10.90 8.34
N GLY A 258 -13.49 -10.08 8.84
CA GLY A 258 -12.07 -10.42 8.79
C GLY A 258 -11.15 -9.42 9.48
N TYR A 259 -9.89 -9.81 9.56
CA TYR A 259 -8.79 -9.05 10.12
C TYR A 259 -7.58 -9.10 9.17
N PHE A 260 -7.02 -7.94 8.86
CA PHE A 260 -5.81 -7.81 8.05
C PHE A 260 -4.68 -7.23 8.90
N ALA A 261 -3.62 -8.01 9.10
CA ALA A 261 -2.44 -7.54 9.81
C ALA A 261 -1.66 -6.54 8.93
N TRP A 262 -1.45 -5.31 9.43
CA TRP A 262 -0.32 -4.49 9.00
C TRP A 262 0.90 -4.90 9.84
N SER A 263 1.85 -5.65 9.30
CA SER A 263 2.00 -6.03 7.89
C SER A 263 2.66 -7.40 7.74
N LEU A 264 2.64 -8.00 6.54
CA LEU A 264 3.30 -9.29 6.30
C LEU A 264 4.81 -9.18 6.51
N LEU A 265 5.41 -8.13 5.96
CA LEU A 265 6.85 -7.89 5.90
C LEU A 265 7.19 -6.55 6.54
N ASP A 266 8.39 -6.44 7.11
CA ASP A 266 9.02 -5.13 7.32
C ASP A 266 9.09 -4.45 5.96
N ASN A 267 8.78 -3.16 5.90
CA ASN A 267 8.68 -2.44 4.63
C ASN A 267 9.23 -1.01 4.76
N PHE A 268 9.15 -0.23 3.67
CA PHE A 268 9.51 1.17 3.66
C PHE A 268 8.38 2.01 4.29
N GLU A 269 8.59 2.58 5.46
CA GLU A 269 7.55 3.28 6.22
C GLU A 269 7.63 4.79 6.00
N PHE A 270 7.43 5.23 4.76
CA PHE A 270 7.36 6.64 4.38
C PHE A 270 8.52 7.45 4.99
N ASN A 271 8.25 8.48 5.78
CA ASN A 271 9.27 9.30 6.41
C ASN A 271 10.12 8.59 7.45
N SER A 272 9.67 7.45 7.97
CA SER A 272 10.51 6.64 8.85
C SER A 272 11.50 5.80 8.05
N GLY A 273 11.39 5.77 6.72
CA GLY A 273 12.25 4.96 5.85
C GLY A 273 12.22 3.50 6.27
N TYR A 274 13.40 2.88 6.34
CA TYR A 274 13.56 1.49 6.76
C TYR A 274 13.85 1.33 8.27
N THR A 275 13.71 2.40 9.05
CA THR A 275 14.04 2.39 10.49
C THR A 275 12.96 1.69 11.33
N VAL A 276 11.72 1.67 10.87
CA VAL A 276 10.58 1.02 11.54
C VAL A 276 10.29 -0.33 10.89
N ARG A 277 9.92 -1.31 11.74
CA ARG A 277 9.84 -2.73 11.37
C ARG A 277 8.55 -3.38 11.86
N PHE A 278 7.42 -3.01 11.22
CA PHE A 278 6.08 -3.47 11.56
C PHE A 278 5.78 -4.92 11.17
N GLY A 279 6.56 -5.51 10.26
CA GLY A 279 6.27 -6.80 9.67
C GLY A 279 6.20 -7.92 10.68
N ILE A 280 5.31 -8.87 10.42
CA ILE A 280 5.32 -10.16 11.08
C ILE A 280 6.59 -10.94 10.66
N ASN A 281 7.10 -10.70 9.46
CA ASN A 281 8.38 -11.20 8.98
C ASN A 281 9.42 -10.07 8.86
N PHE A 282 10.66 -10.36 9.25
CA PHE A 282 11.80 -9.48 9.09
C PHE A 282 12.32 -9.54 7.66
N VAL A 283 12.69 -8.39 7.10
CA VAL A 283 13.37 -8.30 5.79
C VAL A 283 14.80 -7.78 5.99
N ASP A 284 15.77 -8.55 5.50
CA ASP A 284 17.18 -8.17 5.52
C ASP A 284 17.53 -7.25 4.33
N TYR A 285 17.39 -5.94 4.56
CA TYR A 285 17.68 -4.91 3.57
C TYR A 285 19.13 -4.91 3.07
N LYS A 286 20.06 -5.58 3.76
CA LYS A 286 21.49 -5.63 3.42
C LYS A 286 21.91 -6.93 2.74
N ASN A 287 21.07 -7.95 2.74
CA ASN A 287 21.40 -9.29 2.26
C ASN A 287 20.38 -9.80 1.24
N GLY A 288 20.23 -9.06 0.14
CA GLY A 288 19.36 -9.45 -0.97
C GLY A 288 17.88 -9.54 -0.59
N LEU A 289 17.43 -8.74 0.39
CA LEU A 289 16.04 -8.66 0.82
C LEU A 289 15.47 -10.01 1.31
N LYS A 290 16.30 -10.87 1.91
CA LYS A 290 15.81 -12.16 2.44
C LYS A 290 14.77 -11.96 3.55
N ARG A 291 13.72 -12.77 3.53
CA ARG A 291 12.64 -12.78 4.53
C ARG A 291 12.93 -13.80 5.62
N TYR A 292 12.70 -13.43 6.87
CA TYR A 292 12.88 -14.29 8.03
C TYR A 292 11.67 -14.17 8.98
N PRO A 293 11.05 -15.27 9.41
CA PRO A 293 9.94 -15.22 10.36
C PRO A 293 10.39 -14.67 11.72
N LYS A 294 9.67 -13.68 12.26
CA LYS A 294 9.83 -13.23 13.65
C LYS A 294 9.05 -14.14 14.60
N LEU A 295 9.20 -13.93 15.91
CA LEU A 295 8.40 -14.65 16.92
C LEU A 295 6.89 -14.48 16.70
N SER A 296 6.45 -13.31 16.22
CA SER A 296 5.05 -13.06 15.84
C SER A 296 4.59 -13.94 14.67
N ALA A 297 5.47 -14.28 13.72
CA ALA A 297 5.12 -15.16 12.59
C ALA A 297 4.82 -16.58 13.06
N TYR A 298 5.66 -17.12 13.94
CA TYR A 298 5.43 -18.42 14.56
C TYR A 298 4.14 -18.42 15.38
N TRP A 299 3.95 -17.41 16.24
CA TRP A 299 2.74 -17.31 17.04
C TRP A 299 1.47 -17.22 16.19
N PHE A 300 1.46 -16.39 15.14
CA PHE A 300 0.31 -16.23 14.25
C PHE A 300 0.03 -17.51 13.47
N THR A 301 1.08 -18.21 13.02
CA THR A 301 0.95 -19.53 12.37
C THR A 301 0.33 -20.56 13.30
N ASP A 302 0.82 -20.67 14.54
CA ASP A 302 0.29 -21.60 15.54
C ASP A 302 -1.17 -21.27 15.86
N PHE A 303 -1.49 -19.98 16.02
CA PHE A 303 -2.86 -19.49 16.22
C PHE A 303 -3.79 -19.92 15.08
N LEU A 304 -3.34 -19.81 13.83
CA LEU A 304 -4.14 -20.13 12.64
C LEU A 304 -4.20 -21.63 12.29
N LYS A 305 -3.24 -22.43 12.76
CA LYS A 305 -3.14 -23.88 12.47
C LYS A 305 -3.49 -24.79 13.63
N SER A 306 -3.68 -24.26 14.84
CA SER A 306 -3.91 -25.05 16.05
C SER A 306 -5.09 -26.03 15.95
N ASP A 307 -6.09 -25.78 15.11
CA ASP A 307 -7.20 -26.72 14.88
C ASP A 307 -6.79 -27.96 14.03
N GLN A 308 -5.74 -27.87 13.20
CA GLN A 308 -5.23 -28.98 12.39
C GLN A 308 -4.35 -29.95 13.18
N LEU A 309 -3.75 -29.49 14.28
CA LEU A 309 -2.87 -30.32 15.12
C LEU A 309 -3.64 -31.26 16.07
N VAL A 310 -4.93 -30.99 16.31
CA VAL A 310 -5.81 -31.82 17.17
C VAL A 310 -6.51 -32.91 16.36
N SER A 311 -6.64 -32.77 15.03
CA SER A 311 -7.28 -33.77 14.17
C SER A 311 -6.38 -34.94 13.76
N ASP A 312 -5.07 -34.84 14.01
CA ASP A 312 -4.07 -35.87 13.66
C ASP A 312 -3.63 -36.71 14.88
N SER A 313 -4.37 -36.61 16.00
CA SER A 313 -4.16 -37.36 17.26
C SER A 313 -5.38 -38.19 17.65
#